data_AF-A0A565BY74-F1
#
_entry.id   AF-A0A565BY74-F1
#
_cell.length_a   1.000
_cell.length_b   1.000
_cell.length_c   1.000
_cell.angle_alpha   90.00
_cell.angle_beta   90.00
_cell.angle_gamma   90.00
#
_symmetry.space_group_name_H-M   'P 1'
#
loop_
_entity.id
_entity.type
_entity.pdbx_description
1 polymer ?
#
loop_
_entity_poly.entity_id
_entity_poly.type
_entity_poly.pdbx_seq_one_letter_code
_entity_poly.pdbx_strand_id
1 'polypeptide(L)' 'MSCEIREVVSVGSEVGEVEPGKKVLFSDISANEVDLGTDAKHCFCKESDLLAIVQ' A
#
# COMPACT_ATOMS: atom_id res chain seq x y z
N MET A 1 -6.62 -13.60 -9.28
CA MET A 1 -6.66 -12.41 -8.41
C MET A 1 -5.61 -12.65 -7.34
N SER A 2 -4.41 -12.09 -7.54
CA SER A 2 -3.28 -12.27 -6.62
C SER A 2 -3.44 -11.22 -5.52
N CYS A 3 -3.69 -11.64 -4.28
CA CYS A 3 -3.67 -10.75 -3.13
C CYS A 3 -2.40 -11.01 -2.35
N GLU A 4 -1.68 -9.95 -2.00
CA GLU A 4 -0.42 -10.03 -1.27
C GLU A 4 -0.42 -9.09 -0.08
N ILE A 5 0.25 -9.53 0.99
CA ILE A 5 0.39 -8.73 2.20
C ILE A 5 1.55 -7.77 2.00
N ARG A 6 1.26 -6.48 2.05
CA ARG A 6 2.27 -5.42 1.96
C ARG A 6 2.28 -4.58 3.24
N GLU A 7 3.40 -3.92 3.49
CA GLU A 7 3.55 -3.02 4.63
C GLU A 7 3.41 -1.57 4.18
N VAL A 8 2.66 -0.79 4.95
CA VAL A 8 2.49 0.65 4.69
C VAL A 8 3.75 1.37 5.14
N VAL A 9 4.49 1.97 4.20
CA VAL A 9 5.70 2.75 4.52
C VAL A 9 5.35 4.20 4.87
N SER A 10 4.33 4.75 4.24
CA SER A 10 3.89 6.14 4.42
C SER A 10 2.41 6.27 4.08
N VAL A 11 1.73 7.22 4.72
CA VAL A 11 0.33 7.56 4.47
C VAL A 11 0.22 9.04 4.13
N GLY A 12 -0.69 9.36 3.21
CA GLY A 12 -0.98 10.77 2.88
C GLY A 12 -1.72 11.45 4.02
N SER A 13 -1.61 12.78 4.13
CA SER A 13 -2.23 13.56 5.20
C SER A 13 -3.76 13.45 5.29
N GLU A 14 -4.40 12.99 4.23
CA GLU A 14 -5.87 12.83 4.13
C GLU A 14 -6.32 11.40 4.46
N VAL A 15 -5.39 10.45 4.56
CA VAL A 15 -5.66 9.03 4.84
C VAL A 15 -5.58 8.83 6.35
N GLY A 16 -6.71 8.53 7.00
CA GLY A 16 -6.81 8.38 8.46
C GLY A 16 -6.92 6.93 8.94
N GLU A 17 -7.31 6.00 8.07
CA GLU A 17 -7.67 4.63 8.48
C GLU A 17 -6.46 3.68 8.56
N VAL A 18 -5.39 3.98 7.83
CA VAL A 18 -4.14 3.23 7.83
C VAL A 18 -2.99 4.06 8.39
N GLU A 19 -2.03 3.37 9.00
CA GLU A 19 -0.85 3.97 9.62
C GLU A 19 0.42 3.28 9.09
N PRO A 20 1.57 3.98 9.06
CA PRO A 20 2.85 3.37 8.73
C PRO A 20 3.17 2.18 9.64
N GLY A 21 3.72 1.11 9.08
CA GLY A 21 4.04 -0.14 9.78
C GLY A 21 2.89 -1.12 9.90
N LYS A 22 1.67 -0.78 9.46
CA LYS A 22 0.57 -1.76 9.36
C LYS A 22 0.71 -2.61 8.11
N LYS A 23 0.30 -3.87 8.25
CA LYS A 23 0.19 -4.81 7.14
C LYS A 23 -1.19 -4.70 6.54
N VAL A 24 -1.27 -4.58 5.22
CA VAL A 24 -2.51 -4.47 4.48
C VAL A 24 -2.56 -5.53 3.40
N LEU A 25 -3.76 -6.03 3.16
CA LEU A 25 -4.06 -6.91 2.04
C LEU A 25 -4.30 -6.03 0.82
N PHE A 26 -3.42 -6.17 -0.17
CA PHE A 26 -3.40 -5.36 -1.37
C PHE A 26 -3.50 -6.25 -2.61
N SER A 27 -4.05 -5.71 -3.69
CA SER A 27 -4.17 -6.38 -4.98
C SER A 27 -3.59 -5.48 -6.08
N ASP A 28 -2.58 -5.96 -6.81
CA ASP A 28 -1.79 -5.20 -7.81
C ASP A 28 -2.56 -4.77 -9.07
N ILE A 29 -3.90 -4.77 -9.04
CA ILE A 29 -4.76 -4.45 -10.19
C ILE A 29 -4.74 -2.94 -10.50
N SER A 30 -4.38 -2.08 -9.55
CA SER A 30 -4.35 -0.61 -9.73
C SER A 30 -3.21 0.07 -8.97
N ALA A 31 -2.10 -0.65 -8.83
CA ALA A 31 -0.85 -0.18 -8.26
C ALA A 31 -0.13 0.79 -9.23
N ASN A 32 0.15 2.02 -8.81
CA ASN A 32 1.13 2.85 -9.51
C ASN A 32 2.52 2.57 -8.92
N GLU A 33 3.32 1.75 -9.61
CA GLU A 33 4.72 1.54 -9.25
C GLU A 33 5.50 2.83 -9.46
N VAL A 34 6.21 3.26 -8.41
CA VAL A 34 7.08 4.43 -8.44
C VAL A 34 8.47 4.00 -8.02
N ASP A 35 9.43 4.31 -8.87
CA ASP A 35 10.85 4.15 -8.57
C ASP A 35 11.37 5.46 -7.97
N LEU A 36 11.83 5.40 -6.72
CA LEU A 36 12.40 6.54 -6.00
C LEU A 36 13.94 6.61 -6.14
N GLY A 37 14.53 5.83 -7.06
CA GLY A 37 15.99 5.70 -7.17
C GLY A 37 16.63 4.89 -6.04
N THR A 38 15.81 4.13 -5.28
CA THR A 38 16.24 3.19 -4.26
C THR A 38 16.13 1.76 -4.78
N ASP A 39 16.83 0.81 -4.16
CA ASP A 39 16.75 -0.62 -4.52
C ASP A 39 15.33 -1.21 -4.33
N ALA A 40 14.47 -0.54 -3.55
CA ALA A 40 13.09 -0.93 -3.30
C ALA A 40 12.10 -0.25 -4.26
N LYS A 41 11.22 -1.06 -4.87
CA LYS A 41 10.04 -0.59 -5.61
C LYS A 41 8.93 -0.18 -4.64
N HIS A 42 8.42 1.04 -4.81
CA HIS A 42 7.31 1.53 -4.02
C HIS A 42 6.03 1.54 -4.86
N CYS A 43 4.89 1.33 -4.22
CA CYS A 43 3.60 1.40 -4.88
C CYS A 43 2.72 2.39 -4.15
N PHE A 44 2.12 3.32 -4.90
CA PHE A 44 1.05 4.17 -4.40
C PHE A 44 -0.29 3.57 -4.81
N CYS A 45 -1.17 3.42 -3.83
CA CYS A 45 -2.55 3.00 -3.97
C CYS A 45 -3.46 3.94 -3.19
N LYS A 46 -4.73 4.05 -3.60
CA LYS A 46 -5.70 4.80 -2.81
C LYS A 46 -6.21 3.92 -1.68
N GLU A 47 -6.71 4.55 -0.63
CA GLU A 47 -7.36 3.83 0.48
C GLU A 47 -8.50 2.92 -0.01
N SER A 48 -9.26 3.37 -1.03
CA SER A 48 -10.33 2.58 -1.64
C SER A 48 -9.87 1.30 -2.36
N ASP A 49 -8.58 1.18 -2.66
CA ASP A 49 -8.00 0.00 -3.32
C ASP A 49 -7.48 -1.04 -2.29
N LEU A 50 -7.51 -0.71 -0.99
CA LEU A 50 -7.14 -1.63 0.07
C LEU A 50 -8.28 -2.63 0.32
N LEU A 51 -7.96 -3.92 0.35
CA LEU A 51 -8.97 -4.96 0.55
C LEU A 51 -9.25 -5.20 2.04
N ALA A 52 -8.21 -5.15 2.88
CA ALA A 52 -8.31 -5.32 4.32
C ALA A 52 -7.02 -4.88 5.03
N ILE A 53 -7.11 -4.59 6.32
CA ILE A 53 -5.96 -4.47 7.22
C ILE A 53 -5.71 -5.83 7.87
N VAL A 54 -4.46 -6.28 7.87
CA VAL A 54 -4.03 -7.52 8.54
C VAL A 54 -3.65 -7.16 9.98
N GLN A 55 -4.35 -7.77 10.96
CA GLN A 55 -4.04 -7.65 12.40
C GLN A 55 -2.95 -8.63 12.84
#